data_AF-A0A7J6M6E7-F1
#
_entry.id   AF-A0A7J6M6E7-F1
#
_cell.length_a   1.000
_cell.length_b   1.000
_cell.length_c   1.000
_cell.angle_alpha   90.00
_cell.angle_beta   90.00
_cell.angle_gamma   90.00
#
_symmetry.space_group_name_H-M   'P 1'
#
loop_
_entity.id
_entity.type
_entity.pdbx_description
1 polymer ?
#
loop_
_entity_poly.entity_id
_entity_poly.type
_entity_poly.pdbx_seq_one_letter_code
_entity_poly.pdbx_strand_id
1 'polypeptide(L)'
;MTAVTETPEDDTKLNLTFKEKVCSSFVDPTPHSNTFTRVVGIVAAITAFVAAIFAFVFSIVSASHVPLYRTPINYCVIVFLILTSALMLVLEIFPGSGASKNIIEDANFLGDFFGRGWLYLSLGLFYLCSGHVICIIVGIYLLVVGVIFVTLGAIQHEQARHADEDAVHRKSAVIDV
;
A
#
# COMPACT_ATOMS: atom_id res chain seq x y z
N MET A 1 9.54 15.23 -43.13
CA MET A 1 8.40 15.70 -42.32
C MET A 1 7.47 14.52 -42.13
N THR A 2 7.64 13.80 -41.04
CA THR A 2 6.84 12.64 -40.66
C THR A 2 5.57 13.16 -39.99
N ALA A 3 4.41 12.85 -40.57
CA ALA A 3 3.11 13.18 -40.02
C ALA A 3 2.92 12.42 -38.70
N VAL A 4 2.91 13.16 -37.58
CA VAL A 4 2.47 12.66 -36.28
C VAL A 4 0.99 12.37 -36.43
N THR A 5 0.65 11.09 -36.44
CA THR A 5 -0.73 10.60 -36.37
C THR A 5 -1.12 10.68 -34.91
N GLU A 6 -1.74 11.79 -34.51
CA GLU A 6 -2.41 11.91 -33.22
C GLU A 6 -3.56 10.89 -33.20
N THR A 7 -3.36 9.82 -32.44
CA THR A 7 -4.45 8.91 -32.08
C THR A 7 -5.50 9.70 -31.29
N PRO A 8 -6.81 9.55 -31.60
CA PRO A 8 -7.85 10.26 -30.88
C PRO A 8 -7.80 9.90 -29.39
N GLU A 9 -7.63 10.92 -28.56
CA GLU A 9 -7.75 10.82 -27.11
C GLU A 9 -9.19 10.37 -26.80
N ASP A 10 -9.31 9.23 -26.14
CA ASP A 10 -10.59 8.57 -25.89
C ASP A 10 -11.37 9.32 -24.78
N ASP A 11 -12.02 10.42 -25.17
CA ASP A 11 -12.78 11.35 -24.32
C ASP A 11 -14.00 10.71 -23.62
N THR A 12 -14.29 9.44 -23.92
CA THR A 12 -15.38 8.69 -23.26
C THR A 12 -15.15 8.43 -21.77
N LYS A 13 -13.91 8.55 -21.27
CA LYS A 13 -13.59 8.39 -19.83
C LYS A 13 -13.93 9.60 -18.96
N LEU A 14 -14.21 10.78 -19.54
CA LEU A 14 -14.38 12.01 -18.74
C LEU A 14 -15.76 12.18 -18.10
N ASN A 15 -16.79 11.47 -18.56
CA ASN A 15 -18.18 11.62 -18.12
C ASN A 15 -18.70 10.51 -17.19
N LEU A 16 -17.82 9.90 -16.40
CA LEU A 16 -18.28 9.05 -15.30
C LEU A 16 -19.02 9.91 -14.26
N THR A 17 -20.26 9.54 -13.96
CA THR A 17 -21.06 10.22 -12.91
C THR A 17 -20.35 10.12 -11.57
N PHE A 18 -20.57 11.08 -10.66
CA PHE A 18 -19.92 11.07 -9.33
C PHE A 18 -20.09 9.73 -8.60
N LYS A 19 -21.26 9.10 -8.73
CA LYS A 19 -21.55 7.77 -8.17
C LYS A 19 -20.62 6.69 -8.73
N GLU A 20 -20.32 6.75 -10.01
CA GLU A 20 -19.46 5.80 -10.72
C GLU A 20 -17.98 6.00 -10.39
N LYS A 21 -17.53 7.27 -10.25
CA LYS A 21 -16.18 7.59 -9.74
C LYS A 21 -15.96 7.12 -8.31
N VAL A 22 -16.97 7.27 -7.45
CA VAL A 22 -16.91 6.80 -6.07
C VAL A 22 -16.89 5.27 -6.04
N CYS A 23 -17.79 4.59 -6.78
CA CYS A 23 -17.79 3.12 -6.86
C CYS A 23 -16.47 2.56 -7.41
N SER A 24 -15.91 3.14 -8.47
CA SER A 24 -14.65 2.65 -9.08
C SER A 24 -13.44 2.86 -8.17
N SER A 25 -13.47 3.87 -7.30
CA SER A 25 -12.40 4.14 -6.31
C SER A 25 -12.31 3.06 -5.21
N PHE A 26 -13.38 2.29 -5.01
CA PHE A 26 -13.42 1.18 -4.05
C PHE A 26 -13.13 -0.18 -4.67
N VAL A 27 -13.10 -0.27 -6.00
CA VAL A 27 -12.71 -1.49 -6.72
C VAL A 27 -11.20 -1.62 -6.61
N ASP A 28 -10.75 -2.68 -5.94
CA ASP A 28 -9.33 -2.99 -5.79
C ASP A 28 -8.79 -3.39 -7.17
N PRO A 29 -7.78 -2.70 -7.73
CA PRO A 29 -7.23 -3.05 -9.04
C PRO A 29 -6.51 -4.39 -9.04
N THR A 30 -6.16 -4.95 -7.88
CA THR A 30 -5.55 -6.28 -7.76
C THR A 30 -6.59 -7.39 -7.97
N PRO A 31 -6.53 -8.14 -9.08
CA PRO A 31 -7.56 -9.11 -9.48
C PRO A 31 -7.70 -10.32 -8.53
N HIS A 32 -6.81 -10.46 -7.54
CA HIS A 32 -6.74 -11.61 -6.62
C HIS A 32 -6.62 -11.20 -5.14
N SER A 33 -6.97 -9.96 -4.78
CA SER A 33 -7.07 -9.54 -3.37
C SER A 33 -8.29 -10.20 -2.72
N ASN A 34 -8.03 -11.14 -1.81
CA ASN A 34 -9.09 -11.77 -1.03
C ASN A 34 -9.70 -10.73 -0.07
N THR A 35 -11.00 -10.83 0.22
CA THR A 35 -11.66 -9.96 1.22
C THR A 35 -10.92 -9.98 2.56
N PHE A 36 -10.32 -11.12 2.91
CA PHE A 36 -9.48 -11.27 4.09
C PHE A 36 -8.25 -10.35 4.10
N THR A 37 -7.45 -10.31 3.03
CA THR A 37 -6.25 -9.47 2.97
C THR A 37 -6.62 -7.99 3.06
N ARG A 38 -7.72 -7.59 2.42
CA ARG A 38 -8.23 -6.22 2.50
C ARG A 38 -8.64 -5.83 3.91
N VAL A 39 -9.35 -6.70 4.64
CA VAL A 39 -9.74 -6.44 6.03
C VAL A 39 -8.52 -6.33 6.93
N VAL A 40 -7.54 -7.23 6.77
CA VAL A 40 -6.29 -7.20 7.54
C VAL A 40 -5.51 -5.90 7.27
N GLY A 41 -5.41 -5.47 6.02
CA GLY A 41 -4.76 -4.21 5.62
C GLY A 41 -5.44 -2.98 6.23
N ILE A 42 -6.77 -2.87 6.12
CA ILE A 42 -7.54 -1.77 6.72
C ILE A 42 -7.34 -1.71 8.25
N VAL A 43 -7.43 -2.86 8.94
CA VAL A 43 -7.21 -2.92 10.39
C VAL A 43 -5.77 -2.51 10.74
N ALA A 44 -4.79 -2.91 9.94
CA ALA A 44 -3.39 -2.50 10.11
C ALA A 44 -3.17 -1.01 9.91
N ALA A 45 -3.77 -0.41 8.89
CA ALA A 45 -3.66 1.02 8.65
C ALA A 45 -4.34 1.85 9.76
N ILE A 46 -5.53 1.44 10.23
CA ILE A 46 -6.23 2.11 11.33
C ILE A 46 -5.41 2.03 12.62
N THR A 47 -4.94 0.83 12.98
CA THR A 47 -4.16 0.63 14.21
C THR A 47 -2.84 1.40 14.18
N ALA A 48 -2.14 1.43 13.04
CA ALA A 48 -0.97 2.28 12.83
C ALA A 48 -1.32 3.76 13.06
N PHE A 49 -2.33 4.27 12.36
CA PHE A 49 -2.70 5.69 12.45
C PHE A 49 -3.09 6.10 13.88
N VAL A 50 -3.89 5.28 14.57
CA VAL A 50 -4.28 5.52 15.96
C VAL A 50 -3.06 5.49 16.88
N ALA A 51 -2.13 4.55 16.69
CA ALA A 51 -0.90 4.48 17.47
C ALA A 51 0.02 5.69 17.24
N ALA A 52 0.11 6.20 16.02
CA ALA A 52 0.84 7.44 15.70
C ALA A 52 0.29 8.63 16.48
N ILE A 53 -1.05 8.77 16.52
CA ILE A 53 -1.73 9.84 17.26
C ILE A 53 -1.47 9.69 18.76
N PHE A 54 -1.59 8.48 19.31
CA PHE A 54 -1.28 8.25 20.72
C PHE A 54 0.18 8.59 21.03
N ALA A 55 1.13 8.16 20.21
CA ALA A 55 2.54 8.50 20.39
C ALA A 55 2.77 10.01 20.37
N PHE A 56 2.09 10.75 19.48
CA PHE A 56 2.13 12.20 19.43
C PHE A 56 1.57 12.87 20.70
N VAL A 57 0.38 12.46 21.14
CA VAL A 57 -0.25 12.99 22.36
C VAL A 57 0.62 12.67 23.58
N PHE A 58 1.11 11.43 23.70
CA PHE A 58 2.02 11.04 24.77
C PHE A 58 3.33 11.81 24.71
N SER A 59 3.87 12.09 23.53
CA SER A 59 5.09 12.91 23.39
C SER A 59 4.85 14.34 23.87
N ILE A 60 3.68 14.94 23.65
CA ILE A 60 3.35 16.28 24.14
C ILE A 60 3.18 16.28 25.66
N VAL A 61 2.42 15.31 26.21
CA VAL A 61 2.11 15.24 27.65
C VAL A 61 3.35 14.84 28.46
N SER A 62 4.14 13.90 27.95
CA SER A 62 5.35 13.36 28.61
C SER A 62 6.61 14.17 28.34
N ALA A 63 6.56 15.21 27.49
CA ALA A 63 7.63 16.19 27.30
C ALA A 63 8.08 16.87 28.60
N SER A 64 7.28 16.72 29.67
CA SER A 64 7.57 17.21 31.01
C SER A 64 8.62 16.37 31.77
N HIS A 65 8.88 15.10 31.42
CA HIS A 65 9.67 14.20 32.29
C HIS A 65 10.77 13.37 31.62
N VAL A 66 10.78 13.17 30.29
CA VAL A 66 11.78 12.29 29.64
C VAL A 66 12.56 13.03 28.54
N PRO A 67 13.90 13.15 28.65
CA PRO A 67 14.73 13.94 27.74
C PRO A 67 14.78 13.40 26.30
N LEU A 68 14.48 12.12 26.10
CA LEU A 68 14.46 11.48 24.77
C LEU A 68 13.36 12.07 23.85
N TYR A 69 12.30 12.65 24.41
CA TYR A 69 11.18 13.25 23.65
C TYR A 69 11.39 14.73 23.30
N ARG A 70 12.49 15.35 23.75
CA ARG A 70 12.79 16.77 23.49
C ARG A 70 13.61 17.03 22.24
N THR A 71 14.07 15.99 21.54
CA THR A 71 14.85 16.22 20.33
C THR A 71 13.93 16.58 19.16
N PRO A 72 14.26 17.61 18.36
CA PRO A 72 13.47 17.98 17.19
C PRO A 72 13.36 16.83 16.19
N ILE A 73 14.35 15.94 16.18
CA ILE A 73 14.37 14.71 15.38
C ILE A 73 13.21 13.79 15.75
N ASN A 74 12.92 13.59 17.05
CA ASN A 74 11.83 12.70 17.47
C ASN A 74 10.45 13.24 17.04
N TYR A 75 10.26 14.56 17.12
CA TYR A 75 9.05 15.21 16.59
C TYR A 75 8.91 15.00 15.08
N CYS A 76 9.98 15.19 14.30
CA CYS A 76 9.98 14.90 12.87
C CYS A 76 9.64 13.44 12.56
N VAL A 77 10.17 12.48 13.34
CA VAL A 77 9.87 11.06 13.19
C VAL A 77 8.39 10.77 13.47
N ILE A 78 7.81 11.33 14.54
CA ILE A 78 6.39 11.13 14.85
C ILE A 78 5.49 11.73 13.76
N VAL A 79 5.80 12.94 13.27
CA VAL A 79 5.05 13.55 12.16
C VAL A 79 5.15 12.69 10.90
N PHE A 80 6.35 12.17 10.59
CA PHE A 80 6.54 11.25 9.48
C PHE A 80 5.68 9.99 9.66
N LEU A 81 5.69 9.36 10.84
CA LEU A 81 4.85 8.20 11.15
C LEU A 81 3.36 8.49 10.95
N ILE A 82 2.87 9.66 11.37
CA ILE A 82 1.47 10.07 11.16
C ILE A 82 1.17 10.18 9.65
N LEU A 83 2.02 10.89 8.90
CA LEU A 83 1.82 11.10 7.47
C LEU A 83 1.84 9.78 6.69
N THR A 84 2.81 8.90 6.96
CA THR A 84 2.90 7.59 6.30
C THR A 84 1.76 6.66 6.72
N SER A 85 1.30 6.71 7.97
CA SER A 85 0.16 5.91 8.42
C SER A 85 -1.16 6.41 7.81
N ALA A 86 -1.33 7.74 7.68
CA ALA A 86 -2.45 8.33 6.97
C ALA A 86 -2.43 7.97 5.48
N LEU A 87 -1.25 7.99 4.86
CA LEU A 87 -1.09 7.54 3.47
C LEU A 87 -1.53 6.08 3.31
N MET A 88 -1.05 5.17 4.17
CA MET A 88 -1.47 3.76 4.17
C MET A 88 -2.98 3.61 4.37
N LEU A 89 -3.58 4.41 5.26
CA LEU A 89 -5.03 4.41 5.47
C LEU A 89 -5.80 4.80 4.20
N VAL A 90 -5.32 5.81 3.47
CA VAL A 90 -5.93 6.21 2.19
C VAL A 90 -5.78 5.11 1.14
N LEU A 91 -4.60 4.49 1.04
CA LEU A 91 -4.35 3.39 0.10
C LEU A 91 -5.25 2.17 0.37
N GLU A 92 -5.49 1.84 1.63
CA GLU A 92 -6.31 0.68 2.02
C GLU A 92 -7.82 0.95 1.91
N ILE A 93 -8.28 2.17 2.22
CA ILE A 93 -9.70 2.53 2.11
C ILE A 93 -10.09 2.77 0.64
N PHE A 94 -9.22 3.43 -0.13
CA PHE A 94 -9.48 3.84 -1.51
C PHE A 94 -8.43 3.29 -2.49
N PRO A 95 -8.32 1.96 -2.63
CA PRO A 95 -7.29 1.32 -3.44
C PRO A 95 -7.39 1.69 -4.92
N GLY A 96 -8.59 2.02 -5.41
CA GLY A 96 -8.86 2.40 -6.80
C GLY A 96 -8.75 3.91 -7.08
N SER A 97 -8.45 4.74 -6.08
CA SER A 97 -8.28 6.17 -6.29
C SER A 97 -7.08 6.45 -7.22
N GLY A 98 -7.13 7.52 -8.02
CA GLY A 98 -6.03 7.88 -8.92
C GLY A 98 -4.70 8.10 -8.18
N ALA A 99 -4.75 8.61 -6.94
CA ALA A 99 -3.58 8.75 -6.09
C ALA A 99 -2.99 7.39 -5.69
N SER A 100 -3.86 6.43 -5.33
CA SER A 100 -3.44 5.06 -5.02
C SER A 100 -2.85 4.36 -6.25
N LYS A 101 -3.47 4.52 -7.42
CA LYS A 101 -2.95 3.97 -8.67
C LYS A 101 -1.59 4.53 -9.04
N ASN A 102 -1.39 5.85 -8.98
CA ASN A 102 -0.09 6.45 -9.29
C ASN A 102 1.01 5.98 -8.33
N ILE A 103 0.71 5.88 -7.03
CA ILE A 103 1.68 5.40 -6.03
C ILE A 103 2.00 3.91 -6.23
N ILE A 104 0.98 3.09 -6.54
CA ILE A 104 1.15 1.67 -6.83
C ILE A 104 1.91 1.48 -8.15
N GLU A 105 1.61 2.29 -9.18
CA GLU A 105 2.29 2.25 -10.49
C GLU A 105 3.76 2.65 -10.39
N ASP A 106 4.09 3.69 -9.63
CA ASP A 106 5.49 4.04 -9.34
C ASP A 106 6.19 2.95 -8.51
N ALA A 107 5.43 2.20 -7.71
CA ALA A 107 5.90 1.05 -6.95
C ALA A 107 5.85 -0.28 -7.75
N ASN A 108 5.45 -0.28 -9.04
CA ASN A 108 5.35 -1.50 -9.86
C ASN A 108 6.69 -2.23 -10.00
N PHE A 109 7.83 -1.54 -9.79
CA PHE A 109 9.14 -2.20 -9.73
C PHE A 109 9.22 -3.27 -8.61
N LEU A 110 8.40 -3.18 -7.57
CA LEU A 110 8.29 -4.21 -6.53
C LEU A 110 7.18 -5.24 -6.84
N GLY A 111 6.15 -4.92 -7.63
CA GLY A 111 4.95 -5.73 -7.86
C GLY A 111 3.85 -5.46 -6.83
N ASP A 112 2.59 -5.43 -7.24
CA ASP A 112 1.44 -4.89 -6.46
C ASP A 112 1.35 -5.35 -4.99
N PHE A 113 1.54 -6.65 -4.73
CA PHE A 113 1.48 -7.21 -3.37
C PHE A 113 2.80 -7.09 -2.60
N PHE A 114 3.92 -7.15 -3.30
CA PHE A 114 5.24 -6.97 -2.70
C PHE A 114 5.46 -5.51 -2.31
N GLY A 115 4.94 -4.56 -3.10
CA GLY A 115 4.95 -3.12 -2.82
C GLY A 115 4.11 -2.77 -1.60
N ARG A 116 2.86 -3.27 -1.52
CA ARG A 116 2.02 -3.12 -0.31
C ARG A 116 2.69 -3.75 0.91
N GLY A 117 3.16 -5.00 0.82
CA GLY A 117 3.83 -5.68 1.92
C GLY A 117 5.12 -4.98 2.37
N TRP A 118 5.88 -4.42 1.43
CA TRP A 118 7.09 -3.63 1.72
C TRP A 118 6.79 -2.34 2.49
N LEU A 119 5.69 -1.65 2.17
CA LEU A 119 5.26 -0.47 2.94
C LEU A 119 4.93 -0.86 4.39
N TYR A 120 4.24 -1.97 4.61
CA TYR A 120 3.96 -2.49 5.94
C TYR A 120 5.24 -2.87 6.70
N LEU A 121 6.19 -3.54 6.05
CA LEU A 121 7.47 -3.91 6.64
C LEU A 121 8.30 -2.68 7.03
N SER A 122 8.41 -1.72 6.10
CA SER A 122 9.16 -0.48 6.32
C SER A 122 8.54 0.32 7.47
N LEU A 123 7.22 0.50 7.44
CA LEU A 123 6.49 1.21 8.48
C LEU A 123 6.63 0.48 9.83
N GLY A 124 6.48 -0.84 9.86
CA GLY A 124 6.65 -1.65 11.07
C GLY A 124 8.05 -1.49 11.70
N LEU A 125 9.09 -1.42 10.87
CA LEU A 125 10.46 -1.18 11.33
C LEU A 125 10.61 0.22 11.97
N PHE A 126 10.05 1.26 11.34
CA PHE A 126 10.06 2.61 11.91
C PHE A 126 9.31 2.67 13.25
N TYR A 127 8.19 1.95 13.36
CA TYR A 127 7.42 1.85 14.61
C TYR A 127 8.18 1.15 15.73
N LEU A 128 8.93 0.09 15.42
CA LEU A 128 9.82 -0.59 16.37
C LEU A 128 10.95 0.33 16.86
N CYS A 129 11.50 1.14 15.97
CA CYS A 129 12.59 2.07 16.30
C CYS A 129 12.13 3.34 17.04
N SER A 130 10.83 3.61 17.16
CA SER A 130 10.32 4.87 17.76
C SER A 130 10.45 4.95 19.28
N GLY A 131 10.76 3.83 19.94
CA GLY A 131 10.97 3.76 21.39
C GLY A 131 9.69 3.84 22.25
N HIS A 132 8.50 3.98 21.65
CA HIS A 132 7.23 3.96 22.38
C HIS A 132 6.70 2.53 22.47
N VAL A 133 6.30 2.07 23.66
CA VAL A 133 5.81 0.69 23.85
C VAL A 133 4.62 0.36 22.95
N ILE A 134 3.66 1.29 22.84
CA ILE A 134 2.49 1.15 21.96
C ILE A 134 2.94 1.01 20.49
N CYS A 135 3.92 1.82 20.07
CA CYS A 135 4.46 1.73 18.72
C CYS A 135 5.22 0.43 18.49
N ILE A 136 5.93 -0.11 19.48
CA ILE A 136 6.63 -1.40 19.35
C ILE A 136 5.63 -2.53 19.10
N ILE A 137 4.54 -2.58 19.88
CA ILE A 137 3.49 -3.60 19.72
C ILE A 137 2.87 -3.51 18.31
N VAL A 138 2.52 -2.30 17.89
CA VAL A 138 1.96 -2.07 16.55
C VAL A 138 2.99 -2.34 15.46
N GLY A 139 4.27 -2.02 15.69
CA GLY A 139 5.35 -2.30 14.76
C GLY A 139 5.54 -3.79 14.51
N ILE A 140 5.51 -4.61 15.56
CA ILE A 140 5.54 -6.08 15.44
C ILE A 140 4.34 -6.58 14.64
N TYR A 141 3.14 -6.06 14.94
CA TYR A 141 1.94 -6.42 14.19
C TYR A 141 2.06 -6.06 12.70
N LEU A 142 2.53 -4.85 12.38
CA LEU A 142 2.76 -4.39 11.01
C LEU A 142 3.80 -5.24 10.28
N LEU A 143 4.87 -5.68 10.97
CA LEU A 143 5.85 -6.60 10.38
C LEU A 143 5.22 -7.94 10.02
N VAL A 144 4.41 -8.53 10.92
CA VAL A 144 3.71 -9.80 10.65
C VAL A 144 2.78 -9.66 9.44
N VAL A 145 2.00 -8.57 9.40
CA VAL A 145 1.14 -8.26 8.26
C VAL A 145 1.97 -8.10 6.99
N GLY A 146 3.07 -7.35 7.04
CA GLY A 146 3.98 -7.16 5.90
C GLY A 146 4.54 -8.47 5.35
N VAL A 147 4.97 -9.40 6.22
CA VAL A 147 5.42 -10.74 5.81
C VAL A 147 4.30 -11.52 5.12
N ILE A 148 3.08 -11.48 5.65
CA ILE A 148 1.91 -12.14 5.03
C ILE A 148 1.67 -11.57 3.63
N PHE A 149 1.70 -10.25 3.46
CA PHE A 149 1.50 -9.63 2.14
C PHE A 149 2.63 -9.93 1.15
N VAL A 150 3.89 -9.91 1.60
CA VAL A 150 5.05 -10.26 0.75
C VAL A 150 5.00 -11.72 0.33
N THR A 151 4.69 -12.64 1.25
CA THR A 151 4.60 -14.07 0.94
C THR A 151 3.45 -14.38 -0.01
N LEU A 152 2.28 -13.78 0.19
CA LEU A 152 1.16 -13.89 -0.75
C LEU A 152 1.51 -13.31 -2.13
N GLY A 153 2.19 -12.16 -2.17
CA GLY A 153 2.67 -11.56 -3.41
C GLY A 153 3.66 -12.44 -4.17
N ALA A 154 4.60 -13.08 -3.46
CA ALA A 154 5.57 -13.98 -4.07
C ALA A 154 4.90 -15.23 -4.68
N ILE A 155 3.99 -15.87 -3.94
CA ILE A 155 3.23 -17.04 -4.43
C ILE A 155 2.40 -16.67 -5.66
N GLN A 156 1.78 -15.50 -5.67
CA GLN A 156 0.97 -15.03 -6.80
C GLN A 156 1.82 -14.70 -8.03
N HIS A 157 2.99 -14.10 -7.84
CA HIS A 157 3.91 -13.83 -8.95
C HIS A 157 4.40 -15.13 -9.59
N GLU A 158 4.61 -16.19 -8.80
CA GLU A 158 4.99 -17.51 -9.31
C GLU A 158 3.85 -18.19 -10.08
N GLN A 159 2.61 -18.10 -9.58
CA GLN A 159 1.42 -18.62 -10.27
C GLN A 159 1.14 -17.89 -11.60
N ALA A 160 1.27 -16.56 -11.63
CA ALA A 160 1.08 -15.77 -12.85
C ALA A 160 2.11 -16.15 -13.93
N ARG A 161 3.36 -16.41 -13.52
CA ARG A 161 4.43 -16.82 -14.44
C ARG A 161 4.15 -18.19 -15.07
N HIS A 162 3.65 -19.16 -14.28
CA HIS A 162 3.28 -20.48 -14.79
C HIS A 162 2.07 -20.43 -15.74
N ALA A 163 1.06 -19.60 -15.45
CA ALA A 163 -0.11 -19.44 -16.31
C ALA A 163 0.24 -18.83 -17.69
N ASP A 164 1.22 -17.94 -17.74
CA ASP A 164 1.68 -17.33 -19.00
C ASP A 164 2.51 -18.32 -19.84
N GLU A 165 3.35 -19.14 -19.19
CA GLU A 165 4.08 -20.24 -19.85
C GLU A 165 3.12 -21.29 -20.47
N ASP A 166 2.04 -21.65 -19.76
CA ASP A 166 1.00 -22.56 -20.27
C ASP A 166 0.22 -21.96 -21.44
N ALA A 167 -0.03 -20.64 -21.43
CA ALA A 167 -0.71 -19.93 -22.51
C ALA A 167 0.16 -19.84 -23.78
N VAL A 168 1.48 -19.63 -23.62
CA VAL A 168 2.45 -19.64 -24.72
C VAL A 168 2.55 -21.05 -25.33
N HIS A 169 2.60 -22.10 -24.51
CA HIS A 169 2.61 -23.48 -25.01
C HIS A 169 1.34 -23.86 -25.77
N ARG A 170 0.15 -23.43 -25.31
CA ARG A 170 -1.09 -23.62 -26.08
C ARG A 170 -1.09 -22.89 -27.42
N LYS A 171 -0.59 -21.65 -27.48
CA LYS A 171 -0.53 -20.89 -28.74
C LYS A 171 0.44 -21.53 -29.73
N SER A 172 1.58 -22.05 -29.26
CA SER A 172 2.53 -22.75 -30.13
C SER A 172 1.97 -24.06 -30.68
N ALA A 173 1.18 -24.81 -29.90
CA ALA A 173 0.56 -26.07 -30.34
C ALA A 173 -0.55 -25.90 -31.39
N VAL A 174 -1.10 -24.68 -31.56
CA VAL A 174 -2.14 -24.37 -32.55
C VAL A 174 -1.55 -23.98 -33.92
N ILE A 175 -0.26 -23.62 -33.98
CA ILE A 175 0.40 -23.15 -35.22
C ILE A 175 1.00 -24.33 -36.02
N ASP A 176 1.18 -25.50 -35.41
CA ASP A 176 1.74 -26.71 -36.05
C ASP A 176 0.69 -27.65 -36.70
N VAL A 177 -0.49 -27.12 -37.08
CA VAL A 177 -1.55 -27.88 -37.80
C VAL A 177 -1.86 -27.29 -39.16
#